data_AF-A0A800HAH9-F1
#
_entry.id   AF-A0A800HAH9-F1
#
_cell.length_a   1.000
_cell.length_b   1.000
_cell.length_c   1.000
_cell.angle_alpha   90.00
_cell.angle_beta   90.00
_cell.angle_gamma   90.00
#
_symmetry.space_group_name_H-M   'P 1'
#
loop_
_entity.id
_entity.type
_entity.pdbx_description
1 polymer ?
#
loop_
_entity_poly.entity_id
_entity_poly.type
_entity_poly.pdbx_seq_one_letter_code
_entity_poly.pdbx_strand_id
1 'polypeptide(L)'
;MPYVLTSHLWYYQGLDVDFAEYFEPFWADTLPSLFDGTHSGSEINELMPENPLDILLDNVLEEFENDEDHFFRQSLEENTLLDWVPESPTYFYHGMGDDIVPYENAQVAYDTFVNNGAPEVNLELFPEALGGHSEVAVTCLLAGYTVILEYQRISPKGDMNSDGLITIEDVNALMESILIENDLTEFQWWAGDLDADNSHSIFDLLGASDAVAN
;
A
#
# COMPACT_ATOMS: atom_id res chain seq x y z
N MET A 1 5.07 -8.40 16.45
CA MET A 1 4.68 -7.87 17.78
C MET A 1 5.83 -7.12 18.47
N PRO A 2 7.01 -7.71 18.78
CA PRO A 2 8.04 -7.03 19.59
C PRO A 2 8.59 -5.73 18.96
N TYR A 3 8.67 -5.71 17.63
CA TYR A 3 9.03 -4.50 16.87
C TYR A 3 8.00 -3.37 17.07
N VAL A 4 6.70 -3.69 17.08
CA VAL A 4 5.62 -2.71 17.23
C VAL A 4 5.65 -2.09 18.62
N LEU A 5 5.80 -2.89 19.67
CA LEU A 5 5.84 -2.35 21.03
C LEU A 5 7.08 -1.46 21.25
N THR A 6 8.24 -1.93 20.79
CA THR A 6 9.50 -1.16 20.83
C THR A 6 9.38 0.16 20.06
N SER A 7 8.82 0.14 18.85
CA SER A 7 8.66 1.35 18.04
C SER A 7 7.68 2.35 18.66
N HIS A 8 6.59 1.88 19.28
CA HIS A 8 5.65 2.73 20.01
C HIS A 8 6.32 3.41 21.20
N LEU A 9 7.09 2.68 22.01
CA LEU A 9 7.83 3.27 23.13
C LEU A 9 8.78 4.38 22.65
N TRP A 10 9.58 4.11 21.62
CA TRP A 10 10.50 5.11 21.08
C TRP A 10 9.80 6.33 20.48
N TYR A 11 8.70 6.13 19.76
CA TYR A 11 7.98 7.23 19.12
C TYR A 11 7.27 8.12 20.15
N TYR A 12 6.55 7.51 21.09
CA TYR A 12 5.67 8.24 22.02
C TYR A 12 6.35 8.66 23.33
N GLN A 13 7.35 7.91 23.80
CA GLN A 13 8.05 8.19 25.06
C GLN A 13 9.50 8.64 24.86
N GLY A 14 10.04 8.48 23.64
CA GLY A 14 11.38 8.93 23.26
C GLY A 14 12.44 7.84 23.33
N LEU A 15 13.66 8.17 22.89
CA LEU A 15 14.77 7.22 22.81
C LEU A 15 15.35 6.82 24.18
N ASP A 16 15.12 7.63 25.21
CA ASP A 16 15.60 7.39 26.58
C ASP A 16 14.57 6.63 27.44
N VAL A 17 13.50 6.09 26.84
CA VAL A 17 12.47 5.30 27.54
C VAL A 17 13.09 4.08 28.24
N ASP A 18 12.65 3.82 29.47
CA ASP A 18 13.12 2.65 30.23
C ASP A 18 12.31 1.41 29.85
N PHE A 19 12.94 0.52 29.07
CA PHE A 19 12.32 -0.72 28.63
C PHE A 19 12.00 -1.67 29.80
N ALA A 20 12.66 -1.53 30.95
CA ALA A 20 12.42 -2.34 32.13
C ALA A 20 11.06 -2.05 32.80
N GLU A 21 10.37 -0.97 32.40
CA GLU A 21 8.98 -0.71 32.82
C GLU A 21 7.96 -1.59 32.08
N TYR A 22 8.34 -2.17 30.93
CA TYR A 22 7.40 -2.86 30.02
C TYR A 22 7.76 -4.33 29.80
N PHE A 23 9.06 -4.66 29.75
CA PHE A 23 9.56 -5.96 29.35
C PHE A 23 10.30 -6.68 30.47
N GLU A 24 10.27 -8.01 30.43
CA GLU A 24 11.08 -8.86 31.31
C GLU A 24 12.58 -8.53 31.16
N PRO A 25 13.41 -8.68 32.21
CA PRO A 25 14.77 -8.13 32.25
C PRO A 25 15.67 -8.49 31.05
N PHE A 26 15.60 -9.74 30.58
CA PHE A 26 16.37 -10.16 29.40
C PHE A 26 15.96 -9.40 28.15
N TRP A 27 14.65 -9.19 27.95
CA TRP A 27 14.10 -8.51 26.78
C TRP A 27 14.28 -7.01 26.83
N ALA A 28 14.16 -6.40 28.03
CA ALA A 28 14.44 -4.98 28.22
C ALA A 28 15.86 -4.60 27.77
N ASP A 29 16.85 -5.43 28.11
CA ASP A 29 18.25 -5.21 27.72
C ASP A 29 18.54 -5.54 26.24
N THR A 30 17.79 -6.49 25.65
CA THR A 30 18.12 -7.08 24.34
C THR A 30 17.38 -6.42 23.18
N LEU A 31 16.07 -6.15 23.32
CA LEU A 31 15.22 -5.64 22.23
C LEU A 31 15.77 -4.36 21.56
N PRO A 32 16.30 -3.35 22.30
CA PRO A 32 16.85 -2.15 21.66
C PRO A 32 17.98 -2.45 20.68
N SER A 33 18.83 -3.44 20.97
CA SER A 33 19.93 -3.85 20.09
C SER A 33 19.47 -4.70 18.91
N LEU A 34 18.40 -5.49 19.06
CA LEU A 34 17.88 -6.32 17.98
C LEU A 34 17.24 -5.49 16.86
N PHE A 35 16.76 -4.29 17.15
CA PHE A 35 16.09 -3.41 16.19
C PHE A 35 16.99 -2.25 15.71
N ASP A 36 18.29 -2.48 15.60
CA ASP A 36 19.28 -1.50 15.13
C ASP A 36 19.43 -1.43 13.59
N GLY A 37 18.69 -2.26 12.86
CA GLY A 37 18.73 -2.38 11.40
C GLY A 37 19.84 -3.29 10.86
N THR A 38 20.60 -3.97 11.71
CA THR A 38 21.65 -4.92 11.33
C THR A 38 21.25 -6.39 11.49
N HIS A 39 20.09 -6.64 12.11
CA HIS A 39 19.51 -7.98 12.29
C HIS A 39 18.33 -8.23 11.36
N SER A 40 18.27 -9.43 10.80
CA SER A 40 17.14 -9.88 9.97
C SER A 40 15.94 -10.32 10.82
N GLY A 41 14.74 -10.29 10.23
CA GLY A 41 13.54 -10.80 10.89
C GLY A 41 13.64 -12.27 11.29
N SER A 42 14.36 -13.10 10.52
CA SER A 42 14.59 -14.52 10.87
C SER A 42 15.45 -14.67 12.11
N GLU A 43 16.56 -13.92 12.20
CA GLU A 43 17.46 -13.96 13.36
C GLU A 43 16.74 -13.50 14.63
N ILE A 44 15.90 -12.47 14.52
CA ILE A 44 15.11 -11.98 15.65
C ILE A 44 14.06 -13.02 16.05
N ASN A 45 13.33 -13.60 15.09
CA ASN A 45 12.30 -14.60 15.35
C ASN A 45 12.87 -15.87 15.99
N GLU A 46 14.08 -16.30 15.63
CA GLU A 46 14.75 -17.45 16.24
C GLU A 46 15.09 -17.24 17.72
N LEU A 47 15.27 -15.98 18.14
CA LEU A 47 15.49 -15.64 19.54
C LEU A 47 14.19 -15.56 20.33
N MET A 48 13.08 -15.19 19.70
CA MET A 48 11.80 -14.94 20.38
C MET A 48 11.27 -16.20 21.10
N PRO A 49 10.54 -16.01 22.21
CA PRO A 49 9.83 -17.10 22.88
C PRO A 49 8.70 -17.63 21.98
N GLU A 50 8.23 -18.86 22.27
CA GLU A 50 7.14 -19.49 21.52
C GLU A 50 5.87 -18.64 21.54
N ASN A 51 5.53 -18.07 22.70
CA ASN A 51 4.52 -17.03 22.81
C ASN A 51 5.22 -15.65 22.85
N PRO A 52 5.09 -14.82 21.81
CA PRO A 52 5.73 -13.51 21.78
C PRO A 52 5.34 -12.59 22.95
N LEU A 53 4.18 -12.78 23.58
CA LEU A 53 3.75 -11.97 24.71
C LEU A 53 4.55 -12.24 25.99
N ASP A 54 5.25 -13.37 26.08
CA ASP A 54 6.12 -13.72 27.21
C ASP A 54 7.34 -12.78 27.35
N ILE A 55 7.50 -11.80 26.44
CA ILE A 55 8.49 -10.75 26.56
C ILE A 55 8.08 -9.63 27.54
N LEU A 56 6.78 -9.48 27.80
CA LEU A 56 6.21 -8.44 28.64
C LEU A 56 6.24 -8.85 30.10
N LEU A 57 6.31 -7.87 31.00
CA LEU A 57 6.04 -8.12 32.42
C LEU A 57 4.58 -8.55 32.61
N ASP A 58 4.33 -9.47 33.55
CA ASP A 58 2.98 -9.98 33.84
C ASP A 58 1.97 -8.85 34.12
N ASN A 59 2.36 -7.82 34.88
CA ASN A 59 1.47 -6.70 35.19
C ASN A 59 1.16 -5.82 33.98
N VAL A 60 2.11 -5.67 33.06
CA VAL A 60 1.94 -4.90 31.83
C VAL A 60 0.95 -5.60 30.89
N LEU A 61 1.03 -6.94 30.82
CA LEU A 61 0.06 -7.73 30.08
C LEU A 61 -1.34 -7.65 30.73
N GLU A 62 -1.43 -7.80 32.05
CA GLU A 62 -2.70 -7.67 32.78
C GLU A 62 -3.34 -6.28 32.59
N GLU A 63 -2.55 -5.21 32.68
CA GLU A 63 -3.00 -3.84 32.46
C GLU A 63 -3.43 -3.63 31.00
N PHE A 64 -2.66 -4.12 30.02
CA PHE A 64 -3.05 -4.03 28.62
C PHE A 64 -4.41 -4.71 28.32
N GLU A 65 -4.69 -5.85 28.94
CA GLU A 65 -5.95 -6.57 28.75
C GLU A 65 -7.15 -5.87 29.40
N ASN A 66 -6.95 -5.25 30.57
CA ASN A 66 -8.04 -4.80 31.45
C ASN A 66 -8.18 -3.29 31.60
N ASP A 67 -7.16 -2.50 31.27
CA ASP A 67 -7.16 -1.04 31.36
C ASP A 67 -7.18 -0.42 29.96
N GLU A 68 -8.31 0.20 29.60
CA GLU A 68 -8.47 0.91 28.32
C GLU A 68 -7.50 2.09 28.20
N ASP A 69 -7.11 2.71 29.31
CA ASP A 69 -6.19 3.86 29.36
C ASP A 69 -4.71 3.44 29.35
N HIS A 70 -4.40 2.14 29.29
CA HIS A 70 -3.04 1.64 29.23
C HIS A 70 -2.28 2.19 28.00
N PHE A 71 -1.00 2.55 28.17
CA PHE A 71 -0.18 3.21 27.16
C PHE A 71 -0.20 2.51 25.79
N PHE A 72 -0.01 1.18 25.76
CA PHE A 72 -0.04 0.46 24.48
C PHE A 72 -1.42 0.48 23.83
N ARG A 73 -2.53 0.48 24.60
CA ARG A 73 -3.86 0.57 24.00
C ARG A 73 -4.10 1.94 23.40
N GLN A 74 -3.80 3.00 24.15
CA GLN A 74 -3.96 4.37 23.68
C GLN A 74 -3.12 4.62 22.42
N SER A 75 -1.84 4.24 22.44
CA SER A 75 -0.97 4.45 21.27
C SER A 75 -1.35 3.57 20.07
N LEU A 76 -1.83 2.34 20.25
CA LEU A 76 -2.33 1.52 19.15
C LEU A 76 -3.66 2.05 18.59
N GLU A 77 -4.56 2.53 19.45
CA GLU A 77 -5.82 3.17 19.05
C GLU A 77 -5.55 4.43 18.21
N GLU A 78 -4.59 5.27 18.61
CA GLU A 78 -4.18 6.45 17.83
C GLU A 78 -3.67 6.11 16.41
N ASN A 79 -3.19 4.87 16.20
CA ASN A 79 -2.74 4.38 14.89
C ASN A 79 -3.81 3.55 14.15
N THR A 80 -5.03 3.49 14.67
CA THR A 80 -6.15 2.80 14.01
C THR A 80 -6.65 3.60 12.81
N LEU A 81 -6.68 2.97 11.64
CA LEU A 81 -6.93 3.63 10.36
C LEU A 81 -8.40 3.53 9.90
N LEU A 82 -9.35 3.79 10.81
CA LEU A 82 -10.78 3.63 10.55
C LEU A 82 -11.57 4.95 10.51
N ASP A 83 -11.06 6.03 11.13
CA ASP A 83 -11.76 7.32 11.20
C ASP A 83 -11.55 8.20 9.95
N TRP A 84 -11.89 7.65 8.80
CA TRP A 84 -11.91 8.37 7.52
C TRP A 84 -12.82 7.66 6.52
N VAL A 85 -13.06 8.32 5.38
CA VAL A 85 -13.86 7.76 4.28
C VAL A 85 -13.01 7.77 3.02
N PRO A 86 -12.70 6.61 2.43
CA PRO A 86 -11.98 6.59 1.15
C PRO A 86 -12.82 7.22 0.05
N GLU A 87 -12.22 8.13 -0.72
CA GLU A 87 -12.84 8.73 -1.91
C GLU A 87 -12.55 7.93 -3.18
N SER A 88 -11.41 7.22 -3.21
CA SER A 88 -11.03 6.33 -4.31
C SER A 88 -11.65 4.94 -4.16
N PRO A 89 -11.89 4.24 -5.28
CA PRO A 89 -12.24 2.81 -5.25
C PRO A 89 -11.23 2.03 -4.40
N THR A 90 -11.73 1.36 -3.36
CA THR A 90 -10.89 0.66 -2.38
C THR A 90 -11.23 -0.83 -2.38
N TYR A 91 -10.20 -1.67 -2.44
CA TYR A 91 -10.35 -3.12 -2.51
C TYR A 91 -9.52 -3.80 -1.42
N PHE A 92 -10.17 -4.57 -0.58
CA PHE A 92 -9.56 -5.44 0.41
C PHE A 92 -9.53 -6.88 -0.10
N TYR A 93 -8.37 -7.52 -0.02
CA TYR A 93 -8.17 -8.93 -0.35
C TYR A 93 -7.49 -9.61 0.83
N HIS A 94 -8.14 -10.62 1.41
CA HIS A 94 -7.61 -11.30 2.60
C HIS A 94 -7.90 -12.80 2.57
N GLY A 95 -7.01 -13.63 3.11
CA GLY A 95 -7.26 -15.05 3.30
C GLY A 95 -7.88 -15.36 4.65
N MET A 96 -8.98 -16.12 4.68
CA MET A 96 -9.59 -16.58 5.93
C MET A 96 -8.68 -17.53 6.72
N GLY A 97 -7.71 -18.16 6.05
CA GLY A 97 -6.71 -19.03 6.68
C GLY A 97 -5.46 -18.33 7.20
N ASP A 98 -5.37 -16.99 7.07
CA ASP A 98 -4.21 -16.21 7.50
C ASP A 98 -3.94 -16.40 9.01
N ASP A 99 -2.75 -16.89 9.31
CA ASP A 99 -2.28 -17.28 10.64
C ASP A 99 -1.41 -16.21 11.32
N ILE A 100 -1.17 -15.08 10.63
CA ILE A 100 -0.36 -13.96 11.13
C ILE A 100 -1.24 -12.71 11.36
N VAL A 101 -2.12 -12.39 10.40
CA VAL A 101 -3.00 -11.22 10.45
C VAL A 101 -4.45 -11.68 10.28
N PRO A 102 -5.30 -11.54 11.32
CA PRO A 102 -6.69 -11.94 11.24
C PRO A 102 -7.44 -11.20 10.12
N TYR A 103 -8.20 -11.93 9.31
CA TYR A 103 -8.98 -11.35 8.20
C TYR A 103 -10.08 -10.41 8.69
N GLU A 104 -10.47 -10.54 9.96
CA GLU A 104 -11.42 -9.67 10.63
C GLU A 104 -11.00 -8.20 10.60
N ASN A 105 -9.69 -7.91 10.54
CA ASN A 105 -9.21 -6.53 10.33
C ASN A 105 -9.74 -5.93 9.02
N ALA A 106 -9.70 -6.71 7.93
CA ALA A 106 -10.24 -6.29 6.64
C ALA A 106 -11.77 -6.20 6.66
N GLN A 107 -12.45 -7.10 7.37
CA GLN A 107 -13.91 -7.07 7.55
C GLN A 107 -14.35 -5.82 8.31
N VAL A 108 -13.72 -5.50 9.44
CA VAL A 108 -14.03 -4.32 10.24
C VAL A 108 -13.77 -3.04 9.45
N ALA A 109 -12.67 -2.96 8.69
CA ALA A 109 -12.39 -1.81 7.84
C ALA A 109 -13.43 -1.63 6.73
N TYR A 110 -13.79 -2.72 6.04
CA TYR A 110 -14.85 -2.73 5.04
C TYR A 110 -16.18 -2.23 5.61
N ASP A 111 -16.65 -2.82 6.71
CA ASP A 111 -17.93 -2.47 7.33
C ASP A 111 -17.93 -1.00 7.80
N THR A 112 -16.82 -0.54 8.39
CA THR A 112 -16.67 0.85 8.84
C THR A 112 -16.76 1.82 7.68
N PHE A 113 -16.01 1.59 6.59
CA PHE A 113 -16.03 2.50 5.44
C PHE A 113 -17.37 2.50 4.70
N VAL A 114 -18.03 1.35 4.57
CA VAL A 114 -19.38 1.27 4.02
C VAL A 114 -20.36 2.06 4.89
N ASN A 115 -20.32 1.88 6.21
CA ASN A 115 -21.19 2.61 7.14
C ASN A 115 -20.93 4.12 7.13
N ASN A 116 -19.68 4.54 6.91
CA ASN A 116 -19.31 5.95 6.80
C ASN A 116 -19.66 6.57 5.43
N GLY A 117 -20.20 5.77 4.49
CA GLY A 117 -20.69 6.26 3.20
C GLY A 117 -19.64 6.35 2.10
N ALA A 118 -18.59 5.52 2.17
CA ALA A 118 -17.62 5.42 1.09
C ALA A 118 -18.30 5.08 -0.26
N PRO A 119 -17.88 5.71 -1.38
CA PRO A 119 -18.55 5.57 -2.66
C PRO A 119 -18.35 4.18 -3.28
N GLU A 120 -17.18 3.57 -3.05
CA GLU A 120 -16.82 2.27 -3.60
C GLU A 120 -15.79 1.56 -2.73
N VAL A 121 -16.24 0.53 -2.01
CA VAL A 121 -15.39 -0.35 -1.20
C VAL A 121 -15.78 -1.78 -1.49
N ASN A 122 -14.78 -2.63 -1.73
CA ASN A 122 -14.94 -4.04 -2.03
C ASN A 122 -14.10 -4.87 -1.05
N LEU A 123 -14.61 -6.05 -0.68
CA LEU A 123 -13.89 -7.03 0.13
C LEU A 123 -14.04 -8.40 -0.52
N GLU A 124 -12.91 -9.05 -0.79
CA GLU A 124 -12.86 -10.44 -1.20
C GLU A 124 -12.07 -11.26 -0.18
N LEU A 125 -12.75 -12.26 0.38
CA LEU A 125 -12.18 -13.20 1.33
C LEU A 125 -11.90 -14.54 0.66
N PHE A 126 -10.64 -14.94 0.66
CA PHE A 126 -10.16 -16.19 0.09
C PHE A 126 -10.31 -17.33 1.10
N PRO A 127 -10.78 -18.52 0.68
CA PRO A 127 -11.06 -19.62 1.59
C PRO A 127 -9.79 -20.17 2.24
N GLU A 128 -9.90 -20.67 3.48
CA GLU A 128 -8.81 -21.30 4.26
C GLU A 128 -8.08 -22.42 3.49
N ALA A 129 -8.75 -23.07 2.53
CA ALA A 129 -8.16 -24.10 1.68
C ALA A 129 -6.97 -23.59 0.82
N LEU A 130 -6.78 -22.27 0.70
CA LEU A 130 -5.65 -21.65 0.03
C LEU A 130 -4.43 -21.43 0.93
N GLY A 131 -4.50 -21.79 2.22
CA GLY A 131 -3.38 -21.78 3.16
C GLY A 131 -3.32 -20.54 4.04
N GLY A 132 -2.17 -20.39 4.72
CA GLY A 132 -1.87 -19.32 5.66
C GLY A 132 -1.44 -18.03 4.98
N HIS A 133 -0.85 -17.11 5.77
CA HIS A 133 -0.48 -15.78 5.33
C HIS A 133 0.38 -15.79 4.05
N SER A 134 1.42 -16.63 4.05
CA SER A 134 2.39 -16.68 2.95
C SER A 134 1.82 -17.37 1.70
N GLU A 135 0.99 -18.40 1.89
CA GLU A 135 0.41 -19.17 0.80
C GLU A 135 -0.64 -18.38 0.02
N VAL A 136 -1.49 -17.62 0.73
CA VAL A 136 -2.58 -16.87 0.10
C VAL A 136 -2.12 -15.55 -0.53
N ALA A 137 -0.96 -15.02 -0.11
CA ALA A 137 -0.45 -13.72 -0.54
C ALA A 137 -0.42 -13.53 -2.07
N VAL A 138 0.07 -14.52 -2.82
CA VAL A 138 0.14 -14.45 -4.29
C VAL A 138 -1.27 -14.36 -4.91
N THR A 139 -2.25 -15.04 -4.31
CA THR A 139 -3.63 -15.01 -4.80
C THR A 139 -4.24 -13.61 -4.59
N CYS A 140 -4.07 -13.04 -3.39
CA CYS A 140 -4.51 -11.67 -3.10
C CYS A 140 -3.86 -10.64 -4.04
N LEU A 141 -2.55 -10.77 -4.29
CA LEU A 141 -1.81 -9.87 -5.19
C LEU A 141 -2.31 -9.96 -6.64
N LEU A 142 -2.61 -11.17 -7.14
CA LEU A 142 -3.13 -11.35 -8.49
C LEU A 142 -4.56 -10.82 -8.65
N ALA A 143 -5.39 -10.93 -7.61
CA ALA A 143 -6.73 -10.34 -7.58
C ALA A 143 -6.64 -8.80 -7.67
N GLY A 144 -5.79 -8.19 -6.82
CA GLY A 144 -5.52 -6.76 -6.88
C GLY A 144 -4.93 -6.30 -8.23
N TYR A 145 -4.00 -7.08 -8.79
CA TYR A 145 -3.42 -6.80 -10.11
C TYR A 145 -4.48 -6.77 -11.22
N THR A 146 -5.45 -7.69 -11.17
CA THR A 146 -6.53 -7.74 -12.16
C THR A 146 -7.37 -6.45 -12.15
N VAL A 147 -7.72 -5.96 -10.95
CA VAL A 147 -8.45 -4.68 -10.81
C VAL A 147 -7.58 -3.51 -11.27
N ILE A 148 -6.30 -3.48 -10.91
CA ILE A 148 -5.39 -2.41 -11.36
C ILE A 148 -5.32 -2.34 -12.89
N LEU A 149 -5.35 -3.49 -13.59
CA LEU A 149 -5.39 -3.51 -15.05
C LEU A 149 -6.66 -2.89 -15.64
N GLU A 150 -7.80 -3.00 -14.95
CA GLU A 150 -9.05 -2.36 -15.39
C GLU A 150 -9.00 -0.83 -15.26
N TYR A 151 -8.28 -0.32 -14.24
CA TYR A 151 -8.01 1.10 -14.08
C TYR A 151 -6.84 1.61 -14.92
N GLN A 152 -6.04 0.71 -15.51
CA GLN A 152 -4.91 1.09 -16.33
C GLN A 152 -5.41 1.80 -17.61
N ARG A 153 -5.05 3.07 -17.75
CA ARG A 153 -5.17 3.78 -19.02
C ARG A 153 -3.92 3.55 -19.84
N ILE A 154 -4.08 2.94 -21.01
CA ILE A 154 -3.02 2.80 -22.01
C ILE A 154 -3.34 3.79 -23.12
N SER A 155 -2.71 4.96 -23.10
CA SER A 155 -2.70 5.87 -24.25
C SER A 155 -1.55 5.46 -25.19
N PRO A 156 -1.82 5.09 -26.45
CA PRO A 156 -0.76 4.83 -27.40
C PRO A 156 0.00 6.13 -27.72
N LYS A 157 1.29 6.05 -28.07
CA LYS A 157 1.97 7.22 -28.65
C LYS A 157 1.24 7.64 -29.93
N GLY A 158 0.97 8.93 -30.05
CA GLY A 158 0.11 9.54 -31.06
C GLY A 158 -1.29 9.87 -30.59
N ASP A 159 -1.75 9.40 -29.42
CA ASP A 159 -3.00 9.82 -28.79
C ASP A 159 -2.75 11.10 -27.98
N MET A 160 -2.97 12.25 -28.61
CA MET A 160 -2.63 13.57 -28.07
C MET A 160 -3.70 14.07 -27.08
N ASN A 161 -4.89 13.47 -27.06
CA ASN A 161 -6.00 13.87 -26.19
C ASN A 161 -6.28 12.88 -25.03
N SER A 162 -5.57 11.74 -24.99
CA SER A 162 -5.69 10.66 -24.01
C SER A 162 -7.06 9.97 -24.01
N ASP A 163 -7.72 9.87 -25.17
CA ASP A 163 -8.99 9.16 -25.32
C ASP A 163 -8.84 7.66 -25.64
N GLY A 164 -7.60 7.21 -25.86
CA GLY A 164 -7.24 5.82 -26.14
C GLY A 164 -7.30 5.45 -27.62
N LEU A 165 -7.66 6.38 -28.51
CA LEU A 165 -7.68 6.20 -29.96
C LEU A 165 -6.76 7.22 -30.62
N ILE A 166 -6.08 6.82 -31.70
CA ILE A 166 -5.36 7.76 -32.54
C ILE A 166 -6.31 8.17 -33.66
N THR A 167 -6.67 9.44 -33.69
CA THR A 167 -7.63 10.01 -34.65
C THR A 167 -6.99 11.16 -35.43
N ILE A 168 -7.75 11.72 -36.38
CA ILE A 168 -7.32 12.91 -37.11
C ILE A 168 -7.20 14.13 -36.18
N GLU A 169 -7.91 14.17 -35.06
CA GLU A 169 -7.80 15.26 -34.08
C GLU A 169 -6.41 15.26 -33.44
N ASP A 170 -5.86 14.08 -33.16
CA ASP A 170 -4.52 13.92 -32.60
C ASP A 170 -3.43 14.30 -33.59
N VAL A 171 -3.59 13.87 -34.86
CA VAL A 171 -2.68 14.26 -35.94
C VAL A 171 -2.66 15.79 -36.11
N ASN A 172 -3.83 16.44 -36.02
CA ASN A 172 -3.90 17.89 -36.09
C ASN A 172 -3.22 18.55 -34.87
N ALA A 173 -3.42 18.02 -33.66
CA ALA A 173 -2.76 18.52 -32.46
C ALA A 173 -1.24 18.39 -32.54
N LEU A 174 -0.73 17.25 -33.05
CA LEU A 174 0.70 17.04 -33.28
C LEU A 174 1.24 17.98 -34.37
N MET A 175 0.52 18.14 -35.48
CA MET A 175 0.87 19.07 -36.55
C MET A 175 0.98 20.51 -36.02
N GLU A 176 0.02 20.94 -35.21
CA GLU A 176 0.06 22.28 -34.59
C GLU A 176 1.27 22.44 -33.68
N SER A 177 1.64 21.40 -32.91
CA SER A 177 2.83 21.45 -32.07
C SER A 177 4.13 21.67 -32.86
N ILE A 178 4.22 21.08 -34.06
CA ILE A 178 5.40 21.19 -34.94
C ILE A 178 5.42 22.54 -35.66
N LEU A 179 4.26 23.01 -36.14
CA LEU A 179 4.19 24.19 -37.00
C LEU A 179 4.09 25.51 -36.22
N ILE A 180 3.44 25.49 -35.06
CA ILE A 180 3.09 26.68 -34.30
C ILE A 180 3.89 26.75 -32.99
N GLU A 181 4.57 25.68 -32.58
CA GLU A 181 5.30 25.58 -31.31
C GLU A 181 4.41 25.95 -30.12
N ASN A 182 3.20 25.40 -30.08
CA ASN A 182 2.26 25.62 -28.99
C ASN A 182 2.77 25.02 -27.66
N ASP A 183 2.38 25.62 -26.53
CA ASP A 183 2.66 25.09 -25.19
C ASP A 183 1.94 23.74 -25.00
N LEU A 184 2.69 22.65 -25.18
CA LEU A 184 2.21 21.29 -24.91
C LEU A 184 2.30 20.95 -23.42
N THR A 185 1.38 20.11 -22.96
CA THR A 185 1.52 19.43 -21.67
C THR A 185 2.62 18.37 -21.73
N GLU A 186 3.16 17.95 -20.56
CA GLU A 186 4.14 16.85 -20.49
C GLU A 186 3.59 15.57 -21.12
N PHE A 187 2.29 15.29 -20.95
CA PHE A 187 1.62 14.16 -21.59
C PHE A 187 1.63 14.28 -23.12
N GLN A 188 1.20 15.43 -23.66
CA GLN A 188 1.14 15.63 -25.11
C GLN A 188 2.51 15.62 -25.77
N TRP A 189 3.52 16.12 -25.07
CA TRP A 189 4.90 15.98 -25.51
C TRP A 189 5.29 14.49 -25.58
N TRP A 190 5.05 13.74 -24.51
CA TRP A 190 5.38 12.31 -24.48
C TRP A 190 4.59 11.51 -25.55
N ALA A 191 3.32 11.85 -25.75
CA ALA A 191 2.44 11.21 -26.71
C ALA A 191 2.86 11.54 -28.15
N GLY A 192 3.28 12.77 -28.42
CA GLY A 192 3.61 13.27 -29.75
C GLY A 192 4.97 12.86 -30.29
N ASP A 193 5.91 12.46 -29.44
CA ASP A 193 7.22 11.91 -29.82
C ASP A 193 7.07 10.41 -30.13
N LEU A 194 6.61 10.04 -31.34
CA LEU A 194 6.30 8.65 -31.67
C LEU A 194 7.54 7.79 -31.85
N ASP A 195 8.62 8.34 -32.40
CA ASP A 195 9.86 7.59 -32.64
C ASP A 195 10.85 7.60 -31.46
N ALA A 196 10.49 8.31 -30.38
CA ALA A 196 11.23 8.38 -29.12
C ALA A 196 12.62 9.05 -29.24
N ASP A 197 12.79 9.95 -30.20
CA ASP A 197 14.03 10.71 -30.39
C ASP A 197 14.13 11.98 -29.54
N ASN A 198 13.08 12.27 -28.76
CA ASN A 198 12.88 13.47 -27.96
C ASN A 198 12.66 14.75 -28.78
N SER A 199 12.06 14.64 -29.96
CA SER A 199 11.64 15.78 -30.76
C SER A 199 10.28 15.52 -31.41
N HIS A 200 9.52 16.58 -31.65
CA HIS A 200 8.33 16.49 -32.49
C HIS A 200 8.71 16.87 -33.91
N SER A 201 8.59 15.92 -34.82
CA SER A 201 9.04 16.06 -36.19
C SER A 201 7.98 15.58 -37.19
N ILE A 202 8.28 15.79 -38.48
CA ILE A 202 7.45 15.24 -39.55
C ILE A 202 7.40 13.71 -39.52
N PHE A 203 8.41 13.03 -38.94
CA PHE A 203 8.41 11.57 -38.82
C PHE A 203 7.35 11.10 -37.82
N ASP A 204 7.21 11.81 -36.71
CA ASP A 204 6.17 11.55 -35.72
C ASP A 204 4.78 11.81 -36.30
N LEU A 205 4.63 12.91 -37.04
CA LEU A 205 3.37 13.23 -37.70
C LEU A 205 2.93 12.17 -38.72
N LEU A 206 3.88 11.65 -39.49
CA LEU A 206 3.63 10.54 -40.42
C LEU A 206 3.27 9.26 -39.65
N GLY A 207 3.99 8.96 -38.57
CA GLY A 207 3.69 7.83 -37.70
C GLY A 207 2.28 7.90 -37.11
N ALA A 208 1.85 9.08 -36.65
CA ALA A 208 0.53 9.29 -36.08
C ALA A 208 -0.54 9.16 -37.17
N SER A 209 -0.30 9.73 -38.35
CA SER A 209 -1.20 9.61 -39.51
C SER A 209 -1.38 8.16 -39.98
N ASP A 210 -0.33 7.35 -39.95
CA ASP A 210 -0.38 5.94 -40.32
C ASP A 210 -1.11 5.09 -39.25
N ALA A 211 -1.09 5.54 -37.99
CA ALA A 211 -1.71 4.88 -36.86
C ALA A 211 -3.19 5.26 -36.64
N VAL A 212 -3.74 6.21 -37.41
CA VAL A 212 -5.15 6.63 -37.30
C VAL A 212 -6.07 5.42 -37.49
N ALA A 213 -6.93 5.18 -36.50
CA ALA A 213 -7.91 4.11 -36.56
C ALA A 213 -8.90 4.36 -37.73
N ASN A 214 -9.18 3.33 -38.53
CA ASN A 214 -10.27 3.35 -39.53
C ASN A 214 -11.65 3.19 -38.87
#